data_AF-A0A930QN93-F1
#
_entry.id   AF-A0A930QN93-F1
#
_cell.length_a   1.000
_cell.length_b   1.000
_cell.length_c   1.000
_cell.angle_alpha   90.00
_cell.angle_beta   90.00
_cell.angle_gamma   90.00
#
_symmetry.space_group_name_H-M   'P 1'
#
loop_
_entity.id
_entity.type
_entity.pdbx_description
1 polymer ?
#
loop_
_entity_poly.entity_id
_entity_poly.type
_entity_poly.pdbx_seq_one_letter_code
_entity_poly.pdbx_strand_id
1 'polypeptide(L)'
;MKENAELSRRNFLKGSALALGGLVAAPTLLTGCAANPNDHLIPPKAPAGSPPPPAWLGAAPEIPAEKISDTYSADIVIVGAGLAGLTAARAASEHGASVLVMERASTWQCRSGQFGTIGNHYQRELGISFDKNAAILENMKQMGYRADQRMWNYWAEHSGEDFDWMLDLAPAVHVMKETDTELDRTKINLQMMHYPLPSGYNRSEENSPTYPTVMTLLPSQEPLLTLVYEKCLAQGCKFIYATRAKKLIREEDGGRVTAVIGEDIHGKIVQCTARKAVILATGDYGNNKEMMAYFVPWAVDYLNVFPNRDAWDTPTNTGDGHRMAAWVGGKIEDGPHAPMIHTLGGPLGVDAYLLLNDDGQRFVNEDIGGQQLSCAIYRQRGNYAWQIFDDNWPEQLGAMGVSHGSVNHCVPAAENPKLPPDCQWSLGRTSYTSREDLDKTPGLIKAGSIEELAAALAPDRPAVQRTILAEIAHYNELANAHQDRDFGKASKRLFPLEKPPFY
;
A
#
# COMPACT_ATOMS: atom_id res chain seq x y z
N MET A 1 1.22 32.52 -46.19
CA MET A 1 -0.03 33.29 -46.03
C MET A 1 -1.20 32.37 -46.34
N LYS A 2 -2.30 32.55 -45.58
CA LYS A 2 -3.55 31.75 -45.50
C LYS A 2 -3.51 30.70 -44.39
N GLU A 3 -3.63 31.13 -43.14
CA GLU A 3 -4.87 31.44 -42.39
C GLU A 3 -5.68 30.19 -42.00
N ASN A 4 -5.68 29.95 -40.69
CA ASN A 4 -6.58 29.05 -39.98
C ASN A 4 -8.03 29.48 -40.18
N ALA A 5 -8.89 28.55 -40.59
CA ALA A 5 -10.34 28.71 -40.47
C ALA A 5 -10.82 27.84 -39.30
N GLU A 6 -11.28 28.50 -38.23
CA GLU A 6 -11.88 27.90 -37.05
C GLU A 6 -13.16 27.11 -37.41
N LEU A 7 -13.23 25.86 -36.97
CA LEU A 7 -14.47 25.09 -36.91
C LEU A 7 -15.26 25.52 -35.67
N SER A 8 -16.27 26.36 -35.84
CA SER A 8 -17.24 26.65 -34.77
C SER A 8 -18.46 25.72 -34.84
N ARG A 9 -19.01 25.39 -33.66
CA ARG A 9 -20.16 24.49 -33.41
C ARG A 9 -21.46 24.81 -34.17
N ARG A 10 -21.53 25.90 -34.95
CA ARG A 10 -22.72 26.32 -35.69
C ARG A 10 -22.86 25.75 -37.10
N ASN A 11 -21.80 25.20 -37.70
CA ASN A 11 -21.82 24.75 -39.10
C ASN A 11 -22.12 23.26 -39.31
N PHE A 12 -22.29 22.46 -38.25
CA PHE A 12 -22.60 21.03 -38.37
C PHE A 12 -24.10 20.72 -38.60
N LEU A 13 -25.00 21.64 -38.21
CA LEU A 13 -26.45 21.35 -38.14
C LEU A 13 -27.29 21.82 -39.33
N LYS A 14 -26.68 22.21 -40.47
CA LYS A 14 -27.42 22.71 -41.64
C LYS A 14 -27.29 21.86 -42.90
N GLY A 15 -26.74 20.65 -42.81
CA GLY A 15 -26.37 19.83 -43.97
C GLY A 15 -27.08 18.49 -44.10
N SER A 16 -28.39 18.40 -43.92
CA SER A 16 -29.15 17.20 -44.33
C SER A 16 -30.65 17.43 -44.35
N ALA A 17 -31.15 18.17 -45.35
CA ALA A 17 -32.55 18.14 -45.74
C ALA A 17 -32.67 18.52 -47.23
N LEU A 18 -32.98 17.52 -48.08
CA LEU A 18 -33.51 17.53 -49.47
C LEU A 18 -32.92 16.30 -50.20
N ALA A 19 -33.62 15.45 -50.95
CA ALA A 19 -35.03 15.23 -51.28
C ALA A 19 -35.11 14.00 -52.24
N LEU A 20 -36.35 13.63 -52.62
CA LEU A 20 -36.81 12.70 -53.68
C LEU A 20 -37.14 11.26 -53.23
N GLY A 21 -38.37 10.75 -53.33
CA GLY A 21 -39.61 11.33 -53.86
C GLY A 21 -40.73 10.28 -54.06
N GLY A 22 -42.00 10.73 -53.96
CA GLY A 22 -43.26 10.15 -54.51
C GLY A 22 -43.76 8.81 -53.92
N LEU A 23 -45.05 8.52 -53.70
CA LEU A 23 -46.35 9.10 -54.06
C LEU A 23 -47.46 8.53 -53.12
N VAL A 24 -48.34 9.42 -52.63
CA VAL A 24 -49.80 9.32 -52.39
C VAL A 24 -50.47 7.96 -52.12
N ALA A 25 -51.11 7.80 -50.93
CA ALA A 25 -52.54 7.45 -50.75
C ALA A 25 -52.91 7.35 -49.24
N ALA A 26 -54.20 7.57 -48.95
CA ALA A 26 -54.81 7.94 -47.66
C ALA A 26 -54.99 6.76 -46.64
N PRO A 27 -55.57 6.99 -45.43
CA PRO A 27 -55.15 6.38 -44.17
C PRO A 27 -55.78 5.01 -43.88
N THR A 28 -54.95 4.03 -43.53
CA THR A 28 -55.38 2.80 -42.86
C THR A 28 -54.39 2.41 -41.76
N LEU A 29 -54.93 2.28 -40.55
CA LEU A 29 -54.46 1.50 -39.39
C LEU A 29 -53.07 0.83 -39.51
N LEU A 30 -52.10 1.35 -38.75
CA LEU A 30 -50.98 0.56 -38.21
C LEU A 30 -50.65 1.10 -36.81
N THR A 31 -51.40 0.60 -35.83
CA THR A 31 -50.94 0.44 -34.46
C THR A 31 -49.64 -0.36 -34.47
N GLY A 32 -48.54 0.25 -34.02
CA GLY A 32 -47.27 -0.46 -33.81
C GLY A 32 -46.04 0.36 -34.18
N CYS A 33 -45.80 1.48 -33.49
CA CYS A 33 -44.44 1.98 -33.40
C CYS A 33 -43.66 1.02 -32.51
N ALA A 34 -42.90 0.12 -33.13
CA ALA A 34 -41.90 -0.68 -32.44
C ALA A 34 -40.96 0.26 -31.67
N ALA A 35 -40.72 -0.06 -30.40
CA ALA A 35 -39.68 0.59 -29.61
C ALA A 35 -38.37 0.56 -30.39
N ASN A 36 -37.65 1.68 -30.42
CA ASN A 36 -36.35 1.72 -31.04
C ASN A 36 -35.47 0.68 -30.33
N PRO A 37 -34.95 -0.34 -31.03
CA PRO A 37 -34.19 -1.40 -30.39
C PRO A 37 -32.95 -0.88 -29.68
N ASN A 38 -32.56 0.38 -29.87
CA ASN A 38 -31.44 1.03 -29.18
C ASN A 38 -31.83 1.86 -27.94
N ASP A 39 -33.11 1.89 -27.52
CA ASP A 39 -33.52 2.65 -26.33
C ASP A 39 -32.90 2.10 -25.03
N HIS A 40 -32.50 0.83 -25.01
CA HIS A 40 -31.75 0.23 -23.90
C HIS A 40 -30.30 0.74 -23.79
N LEU A 41 -29.79 1.45 -24.80
CA LEU A 41 -28.46 2.08 -24.81
C LEU A 41 -28.51 3.53 -24.29
N ILE A 42 -29.71 4.08 -24.07
CA ILE A 42 -29.89 5.37 -23.43
C ILE A 42 -29.87 5.11 -21.91
N PRO A 43 -28.86 5.61 -21.17
CA PRO A 43 -28.86 5.49 -19.73
C PRO A 43 -30.16 6.11 -19.19
N PRO A 44 -30.88 5.44 -18.26
CA PRO A 44 -32.04 6.04 -17.65
C PRO A 44 -31.65 7.40 -17.06
N LYS A 45 -32.50 8.40 -17.26
CA LYS A 45 -32.33 9.74 -16.69
C LYS A 45 -32.07 9.56 -15.19
N ALA A 46 -30.90 10.00 -14.72
CA ALA A 46 -30.54 9.89 -13.32
C ALA A 46 -31.66 10.45 -12.44
N PRO A 47 -32.04 9.76 -11.35
CA PRO A 47 -33.10 10.24 -10.47
C PRO A 47 -32.80 11.68 -10.04
N ALA A 48 -33.86 12.51 -10.02
CA ALA A 48 -33.74 13.89 -9.56
C ALA A 48 -33.52 13.90 -8.04
N GLY A 49 -32.27 14.09 -7.62
CA GLY A 49 -31.85 14.18 -6.23
C GLY A 49 -30.48 13.55 -6.03
N SER A 50 -29.58 14.24 -5.31
CA SER A 50 -28.34 13.62 -4.86
C SER A 50 -28.69 12.44 -3.94
N PRO A 51 -28.06 11.26 -4.11
CA PRO A 51 -28.25 10.17 -3.16
C PRO A 51 -27.90 10.64 -1.74
N PRO A 52 -28.55 10.08 -0.70
CA PRO A 52 -28.20 10.41 0.68
C PRO A 52 -26.71 10.15 0.92
N PRO A 53 -26.05 10.93 1.80
CA PRO A 53 -24.66 10.70 2.11
C PRO A 53 -24.46 9.28 2.67
N PRO A 54 -23.32 8.65 2.38
CA PRO A 54 -23.04 7.32 2.89
C PRO A 54 -22.94 7.32 4.42
N ALA A 55 -23.34 6.22 5.05
CA ALA A 55 -23.47 6.11 6.51
C ALA A 55 -22.17 6.50 7.26
N TRP A 56 -21.01 6.07 6.74
CA TRP A 56 -19.69 6.37 7.32
C TRP A 56 -19.40 7.86 7.47
N LEU A 57 -20.01 8.72 6.65
CA LEU A 57 -19.79 10.16 6.71
C LEU A 57 -20.40 10.74 8.00
N GLY A 58 -21.61 10.30 8.34
CA GLY A 58 -22.41 10.87 9.42
C GLY A 58 -22.60 12.39 9.30
N ALA A 59 -23.17 13.01 10.33
CA ALA A 59 -23.28 14.46 10.43
C ALA A 59 -22.02 15.08 11.06
N ALA A 60 -21.65 16.28 10.61
CA ALA A 60 -20.66 17.08 11.30
C ALA A 60 -21.17 17.44 12.71
N PRO A 61 -20.33 17.37 13.76
CA PRO A 61 -20.78 17.68 15.10
C PRO A 61 -21.16 19.16 15.25
N GLU A 62 -22.21 19.43 16.01
CA GLU A 62 -22.53 20.77 16.48
C GLU A 62 -21.77 21.03 17.78
N ILE A 63 -20.90 22.04 17.77
CA ILE A 63 -20.08 22.43 18.91
C ILE A 63 -20.36 23.91 19.16
N PRO A 64 -21.18 24.24 20.16
CA PRO A 64 -21.49 25.63 20.50
C PRO A 64 -20.25 26.40 20.97
N ALA A 65 -20.17 27.69 20.63
CA ALA A 65 -18.99 28.51 20.91
C ALA A 65 -18.71 28.65 22.42
N GLU A 66 -19.74 28.65 23.25
CA GLU A 66 -19.66 28.72 24.70
C GLU A 66 -19.05 27.47 25.35
N LYS A 67 -18.98 26.34 24.63
CA LYS A 67 -18.29 25.14 25.10
C LYS A 67 -16.78 25.20 24.85
N ILE A 68 -16.31 26.12 24.01
CA ILE A 68 -14.90 26.28 23.71
C ILE A 68 -14.21 26.90 24.93
N SER A 69 -13.31 26.12 25.52
CA SER A 69 -12.64 26.47 26.77
C SER A 69 -11.27 27.12 26.54
N ASP A 70 -10.53 26.64 25.53
CA ASP A 70 -9.24 27.20 25.13
C ASP A 70 -9.24 27.61 23.67
N THR A 71 -8.48 28.66 23.38
CA THR A 71 -8.23 29.11 22.02
C THR A 71 -6.73 29.29 21.78
N TYR A 72 -6.28 28.84 20.61
CA TYR A 72 -4.91 28.99 20.14
C TYR A 72 -4.93 29.57 18.73
N SER A 73 -3.83 30.20 18.30
CA SER A 73 -3.70 30.64 16.92
C SER A 73 -2.28 30.44 16.37
N ALA A 74 -2.23 30.10 15.09
CA ALA A 74 -0.99 29.90 14.34
C ALA A 74 -1.19 30.36 12.89
N ASP A 75 -0.10 30.47 12.15
CA ASP A 75 -0.16 30.71 10.70
C ASP A 75 -0.71 29.45 10.03
N ILE A 76 -0.16 28.31 10.43
CA ILE A 76 -0.54 26.99 9.94
C ILE A 76 -0.93 26.12 11.14
N VAL A 77 -2.12 25.53 11.06
CA VAL A 77 -2.58 24.49 12.00
C VAL A 77 -2.52 23.14 11.28
N ILE A 78 -1.82 22.17 11.87
CA ILE A 78 -1.66 20.83 11.32
C ILE A 78 -2.42 19.84 12.21
N VAL A 79 -3.16 18.92 11.61
CA VAL A 79 -3.88 17.86 12.33
C VAL A 79 -3.21 16.53 12.05
N GLY A 80 -2.65 15.92 13.08
CA GLY A 80 -1.84 14.69 13.03
C GLY A 80 -0.34 15.00 13.17
N ALA A 81 0.31 14.35 14.12
CA ALA A 81 1.74 14.37 14.37
C ALA A 81 2.39 13.03 13.96
N GLY A 82 2.06 12.57 12.74
CA GLY A 82 2.77 11.47 12.08
C GLY A 82 3.92 11.98 11.20
N LEU A 83 4.52 11.08 10.40
CA LEU A 83 5.59 11.42 9.45
C LEU A 83 5.22 12.63 8.57
N ALA A 84 4.06 12.62 7.92
CA ALA A 84 3.59 13.73 7.07
C ALA A 84 3.34 15.03 7.87
N GLY A 85 2.82 14.92 9.09
CA GLY A 85 2.51 16.08 9.93
C GLY A 85 3.76 16.77 10.47
N LEU A 86 4.75 15.99 10.91
CA LEU A 86 6.02 16.51 11.42
C LEU A 86 6.90 17.07 10.31
N THR A 87 6.96 16.43 9.15
CA THR A 87 7.68 16.97 7.98
C THR A 87 7.03 18.26 7.47
N ALA A 88 5.69 18.33 7.40
CA ALA A 88 4.99 19.57 7.09
C ALA A 88 5.23 20.67 8.14
N ALA A 89 5.26 20.31 9.43
CA ALA A 89 5.55 21.25 10.50
C ALA A 89 6.95 21.85 10.34
N ARG A 90 7.97 21.01 10.14
CA ARG A 90 9.36 21.43 9.91
C ARG A 90 9.48 22.32 8.68
N ALA A 91 8.92 21.90 7.54
CA ALA A 91 9.00 22.69 6.30
C ALA A 91 8.35 24.07 6.48
N ALA A 92 7.18 24.13 7.11
CA ALA A 92 6.48 25.38 7.39
C ALA A 92 7.27 26.31 8.34
N SER A 93 7.85 25.77 9.40
CA SER A 93 8.63 26.56 10.37
C SER A 93 9.97 27.02 9.82
N GLU A 94 10.62 26.23 8.96
CA GLU A 94 11.81 26.65 8.20
C GLU A 94 11.53 27.87 7.32
N HIS A 95 10.30 28.02 6.83
CA HIS A 95 9.84 29.17 6.07
C HIS A 95 9.23 30.29 6.95
N GLY A 96 9.44 30.23 8.27
CA GLY A 96 9.08 31.29 9.21
C GLY A 96 7.60 31.35 9.60
N ALA A 97 6.79 30.37 9.24
CA ALA A 97 5.41 30.30 9.73
C ALA A 97 5.40 29.84 11.20
N SER A 98 4.58 30.46 12.05
CA SER A 98 4.28 29.88 13.37
C SER A 98 3.36 28.67 13.17
N VAL A 99 3.72 27.51 13.71
CA VAL A 99 3.00 26.24 13.50
C VAL A 99 2.40 25.72 14.81
N LEU A 100 1.18 25.21 14.73
CA LEU A 100 0.52 24.48 15.80
C LEU A 100 0.06 23.11 15.28
N VAL A 101 0.45 22.04 15.95
CA VAL A 101 0.08 20.66 15.60
C VAL A 101 -0.87 20.10 16.65
N MET A 102 -2.01 19.54 16.24
CA MET A 102 -2.96 18.84 17.10
C MET A 102 -2.87 17.33 16.85
N GLU A 103 -2.71 16.54 17.90
CA GLU A 103 -2.57 15.09 17.84
C GLU A 103 -3.46 14.41 18.88
N ARG A 104 -4.16 13.35 18.46
CA ARG A 104 -5.05 12.56 19.31
C ARG A 104 -4.28 11.66 20.28
N ALA A 105 -3.11 11.18 19.89
CA ALA A 105 -2.22 10.39 20.72
C ALA A 105 -1.53 11.25 21.80
N SER A 106 -0.97 10.59 22.81
CA SER A 106 -0.20 11.23 23.89
C SER A 106 1.15 11.80 23.42
N THR A 107 1.61 11.40 22.23
CA THR A 107 2.83 11.86 21.58
C THR A 107 2.68 11.70 20.06
N TRP A 108 3.65 12.18 19.29
CA TRP A 108 3.78 11.89 17.86
C TRP A 108 3.96 10.39 17.60
N GLN A 109 3.66 9.90 16.39
CA GLN A 109 3.74 8.47 16.10
C GLN A 109 4.26 8.14 14.70
N CYS A 110 4.97 7.02 14.58
CA CYS A 110 5.37 6.42 13.31
C CYS A 110 5.31 4.88 13.37
N ARG A 111 5.43 4.23 12.21
CA ARG A 111 5.42 2.76 12.04
C ARG A 111 6.35 2.37 10.90
N SER A 112 6.98 1.20 10.95
CA SER A 112 7.97 0.75 9.95
C SER A 112 9.27 1.58 9.95
N GLY A 113 10.19 1.27 9.04
CA GLY A 113 11.39 2.05 8.75
C GLY A 113 11.78 2.08 7.28
N GLN A 114 10.92 1.61 6.38
CA GLN A 114 11.20 1.55 4.94
C GLN A 114 10.73 2.81 4.22
N PHE A 115 11.63 3.44 3.47
CA PHE A 115 11.36 4.61 2.64
C PHE A 115 11.65 4.28 1.18
N GLY A 116 10.63 4.42 0.33
CA GLY A 116 10.82 4.43 -1.12
C GLY A 116 11.39 5.78 -1.55
N THR A 117 12.56 5.77 -2.20
CA THR A 117 13.25 6.96 -2.68
C THR A 117 14.04 6.64 -3.95
N ILE A 118 14.18 7.64 -4.84
CA ILE A 118 14.96 7.54 -6.07
C ILE A 118 15.99 8.66 -6.10
N GLY A 119 17.25 8.26 -6.25
CA GLY A 119 18.37 9.16 -6.50
C GLY A 119 18.87 9.91 -5.27
N ASN A 120 18.63 9.44 -4.05
CA ASN A 120 19.21 10.05 -2.84
C ASN A 120 20.74 9.91 -2.77
N HIS A 121 21.39 10.62 -1.86
CA HIS A 121 22.84 10.63 -1.67
C HIS A 121 23.46 9.23 -1.60
N TYR A 122 22.91 8.36 -0.77
CA TYR A 122 23.44 7.03 -0.51
C TYR A 122 23.26 6.08 -1.70
N GLN A 123 22.14 6.18 -2.43
CA GLN A 123 21.95 5.45 -3.69
C GLN A 123 23.01 5.86 -4.73
N ARG A 124 23.36 7.15 -4.81
CA ARG A 124 24.41 7.64 -5.70
C ARG A 124 25.80 7.12 -5.29
N GLU A 125 26.13 7.13 -4.00
CA GLU A 125 27.40 6.57 -3.48
C GLU A 125 27.54 5.07 -3.75
N LEU A 126 26.44 4.31 -3.64
CA LEU A 126 26.40 2.89 -3.99
C LEU A 126 26.42 2.63 -5.51
N GLY A 127 26.44 3.68 -6.35
CA GLY A 127 26.46 3.55 -7.80
C GLY A 127 25.16 3.00 -8.39
N ILE A 128 24.03 3.16 -7.69
CA ILE A 128 22.75 2.60 -8.10
C ILE A 128 22.15 3.45 -9.22
N SER A 129 21.88 2.81 -10.34
CA SER A 129 21.27 3.44 -11.50
C SER A 129 20.32 2.47 -12.20
N PHE A 130 19.14 2.97 -12.56
CA PHE A 130 18.13 2.27 -13.35
C PHE A 130 17.25 3.29 -14.07
N ASP A 131 16.50 2.85 -15.08
CA ASP A 131 15.53 3.71 -15.75
C ASP A 131 14.34 3.97 -14.83
N LYS A 132 14.27 5.20 -14.27
CA LYS A 132 13.14 5.61 -13.41
C LYS A 132 11.79 5.52 -14.12
N ASN A 133 11.74 5.79 -15.43
CA ASN A 133 10.49 5.72 -16.18
C ASN A 133 10.02 4.27 -16.32
N ALA A 134 10.94 3.31 -16.44
CA ALA A 134 10.60 1.89 -16.41
C ALA A 134 10.02 1.47 -15.05
N ALA A 135 10.60 1.98 -13.94
CA ALA A 135 10.08 1.72 -12.59
C ALA A 135 8.68 2.30 -12.38
N ILE A 136 8.45 3.55 -12.82
CA ILE A 136 7.13 4.19 -12.75
C ILE A 136 6.13 3.50 -13.67
N LEU A 137 6.51 3.16 -14.90
CA LEU A 137 5.66 2.42 -15.82
C LEU A 137 5.22 1.08 -15.22
N GLU A 138 6.12 0.36 -14.56
CA GLU A 138 5.79 -0.89 -13.88
C GLU A 138 4.77 -0.67 -12.76
N ASN A 139 5.02 0.28 -11.86
CA ASN A 139 4.06 0.61 -10.80
C ASN A 139 2.69 1.01 -11.37
N MET A 140 2.65 1.81 -12.44
CA MET A 140 1.42 2.22 -13.10
C MET A 140 0.62 1.03 -13.66
N LYS A 141 1.31 0.01 -14.23
CA LYS A 141 0.66 -1.24 -14.64
C LYS A 141 0.11 -2.01 -13.45
N GLN A 142 0.88 -2.16 -12.37
CA GLN A 142 0.49 -2.88 -11.16
C GLN A 142 -0.74 -2.24 -10.48
N MET A 143 -0.86 -0.91 -10.52
CA MET A 143 -2.01 -0.17 -9.99
C MET A 143 -3.20 -0.09 -10.97
N GLY A 144 -3.10 -0.72 -12.15
CA GLY A 144 -4.14 -0.65 -13.19
C GLY A 144 -4.43 0.78 -13.65
N TYR A 145 -3.43 1.66 -13.63
CA TYR A 145 -3.54 3.09 -13.95
C TYR A 145 -4.57 3.88 -13.13
N ARG A 146 -4.94 3.41 -11.94
CA ARG A 146 -5.84 4.14 -11.03
C ARG A 146 -5.16 5.32 -10.31
N ALA A 147 -3.84 5.27 -10.14
CA ALA A 147 -3.10 6.35 -9.50
C ALA A 147 -2.85 7.51 -10.49
N ASP A 148 -2.74 8.74 -9.98
CA ASP A 148 -2.30 9.87 -10.78
C ASP A 148 -0.80 9.77 -11.07
N GLN A 149 -0.46 9.49 -12.32
CA GLN A 149 0.94 9.35 -12.74
C GLN A 149 1.75 10.63 -12.52
N ARG A 150 1.12 11.82 -12.52
CA ARG A 150 1.83 13.08 -12.25
C ARG A 150 2.38 13.13 -10.83
N MET A 151 1.67 12.54 -9.87
CA MET A 151 2.14 12.43 -8.48
C MET A 151 3.28 11.41 -8.35
N TRP A 152 3.23 10.31 -9.12
CA TRP A 152 4.32 9.34 -9.18
C TRP A 152 5.58 9.89 -9.83
N ASN A 153 5.44 10.69 -10.89
CA ASN A 153 6.56 11.40 -11.50
C ASN A 153 7.16 12.40 -10.50
N TYR A 154 6.32 13.20 -9.84
CA TYR A 154 6.77 14.12 -8.79
C TYR A 154 7.56 13.38 -7.70
N TRP A 155 7.04 12.26 -7.19
CA TRP A 155 7.76 11.44 -6.21
C TRP A 155 9.09 10.92 -6.77
N ALA A 156 9.13 10.43 -8.03
CA ALA A 156 10.36 9.94 -8.64
C ALA A 156 11.42 11.04 -8.85
N GLU A 157 10.99 12.30 -8.98
CA GLU A 157 11.85 13.46 -9.17
C GLU A 157 12.36 14.05 -7.85
N HIS A 158 11.57 14.01 -6.78
CA HIS A 158 11.86 14.73 -5.54
C HIS A 158 12.19 13.83 -4.35
N SER A 159 11.79 12.55 -4.36
CA SER A 159 11.96 11.65 -3.19
C SER A 159 13.41 11.43 -2.77
N GLY A 160 14.37 11.58 -3.68
CA GLY A 160 15.80 11.57 -3.35
C GLY A 160 16.18 12.75 -2.45
N GLU A 161 15.84 13.96 -2.90
CA GLU A 161 16.14 15.21 -2.20
C GLU A 161 15.35 15.33 -0.88
N ASP A 162 14.09 14.90 -0.86
CA ASP A 162 13.26 14.89 0.36
C ASP A 162 13.83 13.94 1.42
N PHE A 163 14.32 12.76 0.99
CA PHE A 163 14.96 11.80 1.88
C PHE A 163 16.28 12.36 2.46
N ASP A 164 17.12 12.96 1.60
CA ASP A 164 18.36 13.63 2.01
C ASP A 164 18.04 14.76 3.01
N TRP A 165 17.06 15.64 2.74
CA TRP A 165 16.67 16.72 3.65
C TRP A 165 16.20 16.25 5.02
N MET A 166 15.50 15.11 5.10
CA MET A 166 15.18 14.49 6.39
C MET A 166 16.43 14.00 7.10
N LEU A 167 17.26 13.24 6.37
CA LEU A 167 18.43 12.55 6.91
C LEU A 167 19.58 13.50 7.28
N ASP A 168 19.66 14.69 6.69
CA ASP A 168 20.63 15.74 7.01
C ASP A 168 20.55 16.27 8.46
N LEU A 169 19.45 15.98 9.17
CA LEU A 169 19.37 16.25 10.62
C LEU A 169 20.22 15.26 11.44
N ALA A 170 20.55 14.09 10.88
CA ALA A 170 21.35 13.09 11.56
C ALA A 170 22.80 13.59 11.71
N PRO A 171 23.36 13.59 12.93
CA PRO A 171 24.75 14.00 13.13
C PRO A 171 25.73 13.04 12.44
N ALA A 172 25.32 11.77 12.27
CA ALA A 172 26.06 10.76 11.54
C ALA A 172 25.11 9.63 11.09
N VAL A 173 25.45 9.01 9.96
CA VAL A 173 24.75 7.86 9.38
C VAL A 173 25.71 6.68 9.28
N HIS A 174 25.23 5.51 9.68
CA HIS A 174 25.92 4.23 9.50
C HIS A 174 25.24 3.48 8.36
N VAL A 175 25.90 3.44 7.19
CA VAL A 175 25.44 2.67 6.05
C VAL A 175 25.82 1.21 6.26
N MET A 176 24.80 0.36 6.37
CA MET A 176 24.94 -1.07 6.65
C MET A 176 24.77 -1.91 5.38
N LYS A 177 25.53 -2.99 5.30
CA LYS A 177 25.25 -4.11 4.38
C LYS A 177 24.10 -4.94 4.92
N GLU A 178 23.46 -5.72 4.06
CA GLU A 178 22.39 -6.63 4.49
C GLU A 178 22.88 -7.71 5.48
N THR A 179 24.15 -8.07 5.40
CA THR A 179 24.80 -9.04 6.31
C THR A 179 25.20 -8.45 7.67
N ASP A 180 25.17 -7.13 7.82
CA ASP A 180 25.58 -6.50 9.08
C ASP A 180 24.46 -6.64 10.12
N THR A 181 24.83 -7.09 11.33
CA THR A 181 23.87 -7.36 12.42
C THR A 181 24.02 -6.41 13.61
N GLU A 182 25.12 -5.68 13.69
CA GLU A 182 25.40 -4.75 14.78
C GLU A 182 25.00 -3.33 14.41
N LEU A 183 24.10 -2.75 15.21
CA LEU A 183 23.70 -1.35 15.06
C LEU A 183 24.68 -0.43 15.79
N ASP A 184 25.09 0.65 15.14
CA ASP A 184 25.69 1.79 15.84
C ASP A 184 24.56 2.65 16.41
N ARG A 185 24.22 2.42 17.68
CA ARG A 185 23.11 3.12 18.34
C ARG A 185 23.38 4.62 18.60
N THR A 186 24.58 5.11 18.27
CA THR A 186 24.90 6.55 18.31
C THR A 186 24.61 7.25 16.97
N LYS A 187 24.21 6.50 15.94
CA LYS A 187 23.97 6.97 14.57
C LYS A 187 22.59 6.55 14.07
N ILE A 188 22.16 7.15 12.97
CA ILE A 188 21.08 6.58 12.16
C ILE A 188 21.64 5.41 11.36
N ASN A 189 21.10 4.21 11.57
CA ASN A 189 21.51 3.02 10.81
C ASN A 189 20.64 2.91 9.57
N LEU A 190 21.28 2.83 8.41
CA LEU A 190 20.64 2.87 7.11
C LEU A 190 21.09 1.66 6.30
N GLN A 191 20.15 0.78 5.98
CA GLN A 191 20.40 -0.43 5.19
C GLN A 191 19.57 -0.38 3.92
N MET A 192 20.14 -0.81 2.81
CA MET A 192 19.38 -0.98 1.58
C MET A 192 18.91 -2.43 1.44
N MET A 193 17.62 -2.60 1.18
CA MET A 193 17.02 -3.93 1.08
C MET A 193 17.43 -4.64 -0.21
N HIS A 194 17.79 -5.93 -0.11
CA HIS A 194 18.21 -6.77 -1.24
C HIS A 194 19.36 -6.17 -2.06
N TYR A 195 20.28 -5.44 -1.39
CA TYR A 195 21.42 -4.82 -2.06
C TYR A 195 22.76 -5.27 -1.44
N PRO A 196 23.75 -5.67 -2.27
CA PRO A 196 23.68 -5.79 -3.73
C PRO A 196 22.64 -6.81 -4.19
N LEU A 197 22.05 -6.58 -5.35
CA LEU A 197 21.05 -7.49 -5.92
C LEU A 197 21.67 -8.90 -6.08
N PRO A 198 20.88 -9.98 -5.90
CA PRO A 198 21.37 -11.34 -6.10
C PRO A 198 22.05 -11.52 -7.46
N SER A 199 23.14 -12.29 -7.48
CA SER A 199 23.86 -12.59 -8.71
C SER A 199 22.94 -13.26 -9.72
N GLY A 200 22.89 -12.74 -10.94
CA GLY A 200 22.01 -13.24 -12.00
C GLY A 200 20.60 -12.64 -12.02
N TYR A 201 20.24 -11.78 -11.05
CA TYR A 201 18.97 -11.06 -11.11
C TYR A 201 18.96 -10.07 -12.28
N ASN A 202 18.09 -10.34 -13.27
CA ASN A 202 17.87 -9.47 -14.41
C ASN A 202 16.42 -9.02 -14.49
N ARG A 203 16.16 -7.76 -14.12
CA ARG A 203 14.83 -7.13 -14.14
C ARG A 203 14.08 -7.31 -15.47
N SER A 204 14.75 -7.35 -16.61
CA SER A 204 14.06 -7.50 -17.91
C SER A 204 13.48 -8.89 -18.14
N GLU A 205 13.85 -9.86 -17.30
CA GLU A 205 13.41 -11.25 -17.37
C GLU A 205 12.47 -11.63 -16.21
N GLU A 206 11.95 -10.63 -15.49
CA GLU A 206 11.08 -10.82 -14.34
C GLU A 206 9.62 -10.56 -14.71
N ASN A 207 8.72 -11.44 -14.25
CA ASN A 207 7.27 -11.23 -14.37
C ASN A 207 6.79 -10.04 -13.52
N SER A 208 7.46 -9.77 -12.41
CA SER A 208 7.23 -8.62 -11.52
C SER A 208 8.59 -8.01 -11.16
N PRO A 209 9.14 -7.11 -11.98
CA PRO A 209 10.47 -6.56 -11.76
C PRO A 209 10.49 -5.62 -10.55
N THR A 210 11.53 -5.76 -9.72
CA THR A 210 11.77 -4.95 -8.52
C THR A 210 12.94 -4.00 -8.77
N TYR A 211 12.77 -2.77 -8.31
CA TYR A 211 13.76 -1.71 -8.45
C TYR A 211 14.36 -1.37 -7.08
N PRO A 212 15.67 -1.09 -7.00
CA PRO A 212 16.36 -0.80 -5.74
C PRO A 212 16.02 0.62 -5.26
N THR A 213 14.81 0.81 -4.74
CA THR A 213 14.28 2.11 -4.29
C THR A 213 14.15 2.21 -2.77
N VAL A 214 14.22 1.08 -2.05
CA VAL A 214 13.89 1.05 -0.62
C VAL A 214 15.13 1.22 0.24
N MET A 215 15.12 2.29 1.04
CA MET A 215 16.07 2.56 2.09
C MET A 215 15.42 2.27 3.45
N THR A 216 16.06 1.44 4.28
CA THR A 216 15.53 0.96 5.57
C THR A 216 16.29 1.59 6.73
N LEU A 217 15.57 2.27 7.60
CA LEU A 217 16.07 2.81 8.86
C LEU A 217 15.95 1.75 9.97
N LEU A 218 17.04 1.52 10.69
CA LEU A 218 17.12 0.54 11.78
C LEU A 218 17.44 1.23 13.13
N PRO A 219 16.84 0.77 14.25
CA PRO A 219 15.86 -0.32 14.35
C PRO A 219 14.45 0.07 13.84
N SER A 220 14.19 1.35 13.65
CA SER A 220 12.94 1.89 13.09
C SER A 220 13.19 3.30 12.50
N GLN A 221 12.16 3.95 11.95
CA GLN A 221 12.26 5.37 11.59
C GLN A 221 12.21 6.35 12.78
N GLU A 222 11.91 5.85 13.99
CA GLU A 222 11.68 6.66 15.19
C GLU A 222 12.86 7.59 15.54
N PRO A 223 14.14 7.15 15.48
CA PRO A 223 15.26 8.03 15.75
C PRO A 223 15.35 9.21 14.77
N LEU A 224 15.11 8.97 13.48
CA LEU A 224 15.10 10.03 12.48
C LEU A 224 13.93 10.99 12.71
N LEU A 225 12.74 10.46 13.00
CA LEU A 225 11.57 11.29 13.24
C LEU A 225 11.67 12.07 14.56
N THR A 226 12.41 11.56 15.55
CA THR A 226 12.76 12.29 16.77
C THR A 226 13.56 13.54 16.42
N LEU A 227 14.55 13.45 15.55
CA LEU A 227 15.34 14.61 15.11
C LEU A 227 14.46 15.64 14.38
N VAL A 228 13.53 15.18 13.52
CA VAL A 228 12.56 16.08 12.86
C VAL A 228 11.66 16.77 13.89
N TYR A 229 11.19 16.04 14.89
CA TYR A 229 10.38 16.58 15.99
C TYR A 229 11.14 17.62 16.82
N GLU A 230 12.38 17.31 17.22
CA GLU A 230 13.26 18.24 17.95
C GLU A 230 13.54 19.50 17.14
N LYS A 231 13.77 19.36 15.83
CA LYS A 231 13.92 20.50 14.91
C LYS A 231 12.68 21.39 14.89
N CYS A 232 11.47 20.79 14.87
CA CYS A 232 10.22 21.53 14.97
C CYS A 232 10.14 22.32 16.29
N LEU A 233 10.45 21.68 17.42
CA LEU A 233 10.45 22.35 18.74
C LEU A 233 11.44 23.51 18.80
N ALA A 234 12.66 23.30 18.30
CA ALA A 234 13.70 24.34 18.25
C ALA A 234 13.30 25.55 17.39
N GLN A 235 12.41 25.36 16.42
CA GLN A 235 11.85 26.42 15.58
C GLN A 235 10.55 27.03 16.13
N GLY A 236 10.12 26.61 17.32
CA GLY A 236 8.95 27.15 18.00
C GLY A 236 7.61 26.56 17.57
N CYS A 237 7.59 25.41 16.89
CA CYS A 237 6.37 24.65 16.67
C CYS A 237 5.75 24.25 18.01
N LYS A 238 4.43 24.39 18.13
CA LYS A 238 3.67 24.01 19.32
C LYS A 238 2.85 22.75 19.06
N PHE A 239 2.67 21.92 20.08
CA PHE A 239 1.93 20.67 19.99
C PHE A 239 0.83 20.61 21.04
N ILE A 240 -0.35 20.13 20.64
CA ILE A 240 -1.49 19.85 21.52
C ILE A 240 -1.79 18.36 21.37
N TYR A 241 -1.32 17.57 22.33
CA TYR A 241 -1.51 16.12 22.37
C TYR A 241 -2.81 15.72 23.05
N ALA A 242 -3.11 14.42 23.03
CA ALA A 242 -4.30 13.82 23.63
C ALA A 242 -5.60 14.53 23.22
N THR A 243 -5.62 15.12 22.01
CA THR A 243 -6.69 15.98 21.53
C THR A 243 -7.14 15.54 20.15
N ARG A 244 -8.35 14.98 20.08
CA ARG A 244 -8.95 14.50 18.84
C ARG A 244 -9.57 15.68 18.09
N ALA A 245 -9.14 15.95 16.87
CA ALA A 245 -9.82 16.90 16.00
C ALA A 245 -11.24 16.41 15.65
N LYS A 246 -12.22 17.31 15.73
CA LYS A 246 -13.65 17.01 15.60
C LYS A 246 -14.31 17.75 14.45
N LYS A 247 -13.85 18.97 14.12
CA LYS A 247 -14.55 19.85 13.17
C LYS A 247 -13.62 20.88 12.54
N LEU A 248 -13.85 21.20 11.28
CA LEU A 248 -13.28 22.36 10.59
C LEU A 248 -14.29 23.52 10.62
N ILE A 249 -13.79 24.73 10.85
CA ILE A 249 -14.58 25.98 10.82
C ILE A 249 -14.23 26.75 9.54
N ARG A 250 -15.25 27.33 8.90
CA ARG A 250 -15.12 28.17 7.71
C ARG A 250 -15.73 29.55 7.97
N GLU A 251 -15.28 30.54 7.21
CA GLU A 251 -15.90 31.89 7.19
C GLU A 251 -17.36 31.82 6.75
N GLU A 252 -17.63 31.10 5.66
CA GLU A 252 -18.95 30.90 5.07
C GLU A 252 -18.97 29.56 4.32
N ASP A 253 -20.16 29.12 3.88
CA ASP A 253 -20.26 27.95 3.00
C ASP A 253 -19.55 28.23 1.67
N GLY A 254 -18.73 27.29 1.19
CA GLY A 254 -17.81 27.55 0.08
C GLY A 254 -16.56 28.40 0.43
N GLY A 255 -16.52 29.06 1.60
CA GLY A 255 -15.42 29.93 2.04
C GLY A 255 -14.18 29.21 2.60
N ARG A 256 -13.17 29.99 3.00
CA ARG A 256 -11.88 29.49 3.51
C ARG A 256 -12.05 28.79 4.87
N VAL A 257 -11.33 27.68 5.08
CA VAL A 257 -11.19 27.05 6.39
C VAL A 257 -10.28 27.90 7.28
N THR A 258 -10.76 28.25 8.48
CA THR A 258 -10.11 29.21 9.38
C THR A 258 -9.73 28.64 10.72
N ALA A 259 -10.30 27.51 11.14
CA ALA A 259 -9.94 26.89 12.40
C ALA A 259 -10.24 25.38 12.42
N VAL A 260 -9.62 24.71 13.38
CA VAL A 260 -9.89 23.31 13.77
C VAL A 260 -10.39 23.30 15.21
N ILE A 261 -11.49 22.60 15.46
CA ILE A 261 -11.97 22.29 16.81
C ILE A 261 -11.51 20.89 17.20
N GLY A 262 -10.89 20.77 18.37
CA GLY A 262 -10.50 19.52 18.99
C GLY A 262 -11.17 19.31 20.34
N GLU A 263 -11.20 18.06 20.78
CA GLU A 263 -11.66 17.63 22.10
C GLU A 263 -10.58 16.77 22.74
N ASP A 264 -10.12 17.16 23.93
CA ASP A 264 -9.13 16.38 24.67
C ASP A 264 -9.74 15.14 25.34
N ILE A 265 -8.89 14.28 25.90
CA ILE A 265 -9.31 13.07 26.61
C ILE A 265 -10.14 13.32 27.89
N HIS A 266 -10.22 14.55 28.37
CA HIS A 266 -11.03 14.97 29.51
C HIS A 266 -12.33 15.69 29.09
N GLY A 267 -12.63 15.73 27.78
CA GLY A 267 -13.81 16.39 27.22
C GLY A 267 -13.66 17.91 27.06
N LYS A 268 -12.46 18.45 27.23
CA LYS A 268 -12.16 19.87 27.04
C LYS A 268 -12.17 20.21 25.56
N ILE A 269 -12.95 21.23 25.18
CA ILE A 269 -13.03 21.69 23.78
C ILE A 269 -12.03 22.81 23.54
N VAL A 270 -11.24 22.66 22.48
CA VAL A 270 -10.17 23.56 22.06
C VAL A 270 -10.41 24.05 20.65
N GLN A 271 -10.25 25.35 20.39
CA GLN A 271 -10.22 25.91 19.03
C GLN A 271 -8.81 26.36 18.64
N CYS A 272 -8.36 25.91 17.47
CA CYS A 272 -7.09 26.31 16.88
C CYS A 272 -7.33 27.12 15.59
N THR A 273 -7.17 28.44 15.67
CA THR A 273 -7.35 29.34 14.51
C THR A 273 -6.11 29.36 13.62
N ALA A 274 -6.29 29.09 12.34
CA ALA A 274 -5.28 29.16 11.29
C ALA A 274 -5.40 30.47 10.49
N ARG A 275 -4.37 31.31 10.58
CA ARG A 275 -4.33 32.59 9.83
C ARG A 275 -4.11 32.40 8.34
N LYS A 276 -3.37 31.34 7.94
CA LYS A 276 -3.06 31.05 6.53
C LYS A 276 -3.68 29.73 6.08
N ALA A 277 -3.38 28.62 6.75
CA ALA A 277 -3.79 27.29 6.27
C ALA A 277 -4.03 26.26 7.38
N VAL A 278 -4.89 25.29 7.07
CA VAL A 278 -5.03 24.04 7.83
C VAL A 278 -4.49 22.90 6.98
N ILE A 279 -3.64 22.04 7.55
CA ILE A 279 -3.13 20.82 6.90
C ILE A 279 -3.72 19.60 7.63
N LEU A 280 -4.42 18.74 6.88
CA LEU A 280 -4.85 17.44 7.39
C LEU A 280 -3.78 16.40 7.07
N ALA A 281 -3.07 15.94 8.09
CA ALA A 281 -2.05 14.89 8.02
C ALA A 281 -2.48 13.69 8.91
N THR A 282 -3.75 13.29 8.80
CA THR A 282 -4.45 12.47 9.79
C THR A 282 -4.36 10.95 9.58
N GLY A 283 -3.56 10.48 8.63
CA GLY A 283 -3.48 9.06 8.29
C GLY A 283 -4.77 8.50 7.67
N ASP A 284 -4.91 7.18 7.73
CA ASP A 284 -5.94 6.39 7.05
C ASP A 284 -7.19 6.07 7.92
N TYR A 285 -8.00 5.14 7.42
CA TYR A 285 -9.26 4.68 8.03
C TYR A 285 -9.33 3.16 8.26
N GLY A 286 -8.20 2.45 8.28
CA GLY A 286 -8.14 0.98 8.35
C GLY A 286 -8.78 0.35 9.59
N ASN A 287 -9.00 1.11 10.66
CA ASN A 287 -9.73 0.68 11.86
C ASN A 287 -11.22 1.06 11.85
N ASN A 288 -11.72 1.70 10.80
CA ASN A 288 -13.14 2.04 10.63
C ASN A 288 -13.82 1.02 9.70
N LYS A 289 -14.54 0.07 10.29
CA LYS A 289 -15.22 -1.00 9.54
C LYS A 289 -16.27 -0.50 8.56
N GLU A 290 -16.94 0.63 8.83
CA GLU A 290 -17.91 1.22 7.90
C GLU A 290 -17.22 1.81 6.67
N MET A 291 -16.12 2.55 6.87
CA MET A 291 -15.33 3.08 5.74
C MET A 291 -14.65 1.95 4.96
N MET A 292 -14.12 0.93 5.65
CA MET A 292 -13.55 -0.26 5.01
C MET A 292 -14.61 -0.99 4.17
N ALA A 293 -15.81 -1.23 4.70
CA ALA A 293 -16.90 -1.86 3.95
C ALA A 293 -17.33 -1.03 2.73
N TYR A 294 -17.21 0.29 2.80
CA TYR A 294 -17.60 1.17 1.70
C TYR A 294 -16.53 1.28 0.61
N PHE A 295 -15.28 1.58 0.99
CA PHE A 295 -14.19 1.88 0.05
C PHE A 295 -13.32 0.67 -0.29
N VAL A 296 -13.23 -0.33 0.59
CA VAL A 296 -12.38 -1.52 0.41
C VAL A 296 -13.10 -2.79 0.88
N PRO A 297 -14.33 -3.08 0.38
CA PRO A 297 -15.18 -4.14 0.93
C PRO A 297 -14.51 -5.52 0.92
N TRP A 298 -13.61 -5.76 -0.02
CA TRP A 298 -12.92 -7.04 -0.18
C TRP A 298 -11.85 -7.32 0.88
N ALA A 299 -11.44 -6.31 1.66
CA ALA A 299 -10.43 -6.42 2.71
C ALA A 299 -10.96 -6.07 4.11
N VAL A 300 -12.29 -5.92 4.26
CA VAL A 300 -12.90 -5.44 5.52
C VAL A 300 -12.54 -6.32 6.73
N ASP A 301 -12.40 -7.63 6.53
CA ASP A 301 -12.11 -8.60 7.59
C ASP A 301 -10.62 -8.87 7.78
N TYR A 302 -9.76 -8.18 7.05
CA TYR A 302 -8.32 -8.38 7.18
C TYR A 302 -7.82 -7.74 8.47
N LEU A 303 -6.81 -8.37 9.07
CA LEU A 303 -6.21 -7.91 10.31
C LEU A 303 -5.40 -6.63 10.05
N ASN A 304 -5.70 -5.55 10.80
CA ASN A 304 -4.79 -4.42 10.90
C ASN A 304 -3.73 -4.73 11.96
N VAL A 305 -2.55 -5.13 11.51
CA VAL A 305 -1.44 -5.55 12.37
C VAL A 305 -0.72 -4.38 13.06
N PHE A 306 -0.84 -3.14 12.55
CA PHE A 306 -0.06 -1.99 13.04
C PHE A 306 -0.89 -0.72 13.26
N PRO A 307 -1.97 -0.75 14.06
CA PRO A 307 -2.72 0.46 14.32
C PRO A 307 -1.88 1.50 15.08
N ASN A 308 -2.05 2.77 14.72
CA ASN A 308 -1.72 3.90 15.59
C ASN A 308 -2.68 3.90 16.79
N ARG A 309 -2.26 4.48 17.91
CA ARG A 309 -2.96 4.35 19.22
C ARG A 309 -3.11 5.72 19.86
N ASP A 310 -4.26 6.01 20.46
CA ASP A 310 -4.45 7.26 21.19
C ASP A 310 -3.94 7.18 22.63
N ALA A 311 -4.18 8.23 23.42
CA ALA A 311 -3.79 8.28 24.83
C ALA A 311 -4.51 7.23 25.72
N TRP A 312 -5.55 6.55 25.22
CA TRP A 312 -6.23 5.43 25.89
C TRP A 312 -5.85 4.07 25.28
N ASP A 313 -4.77 4.01 24.51
CA ASP A 313 -4.35 2.83 23.75
C ASP A 313 -5.43 2.28 22.80
N THR A 314 -6.35 3.14 22.35
CA THR A 314 -7.38 2.78 21.38
C THR A 314 -6.87 3.02 19.96
N PRO A 315 -7.07 2.09 19.01
CA PRO A 315 -6.72 2.28 17.61
C PRO A 315 -7.25 3.59 17.01
N THR A 316 -6.41 4.35 16.31
CA THR A 316 -6.74 5.72 15.85
C THR A 316 -7.08 5.86 14.38
N ASN A 317 -6.57 5.03 13.47
CA ASN A 317 -6.78 5.17 12.02
C ASN A 317 -8.26 4.96 11.63
N THR A 318 -9.13 5.92 11.95
CA THR A 318 -10.60 5.79 11.90
C THR A 318 -11.24 6.74 10.88
N GLY A 319 -10.43 7.46 10.10
CA GLY A 319 -10.89 8.34 9.02
C GLY A 319 -11.50 9.67 9.46
N ASP A 320 -11.22 10.13 10.68
CA ASP A 320 -11.76 11.38 11.21
C ASP A 320 -11.44 12.60 10.33
N GLY A 321 -10.19 12.70 9.85
CA GLY A 321 -9.78 13.75 8.92
C GLY A 321 -10.48 13.68 7.56
N HIS A 322 -10.73 12.47 7.05
CA HIS A 322 -11.49 12.29 5.81
C HIS A 322 -12.93 12.79 5.97
N ARG A 323 -13.59 12.49 7.09
CA ARG A 323 -14.93 12.99 7.39
C ARG A 323 -14.95 14.51 7.52
N MET A 324 -14.00 15.07 8.26
CA MET A 324 -13.84 16.51 8.40
C MET A 324 -13.67 17.22 7.05
N ALA A 325 -12.84 16.68 6.17
CA ALA A 325 -12.66 17.21 4.81
C ALA A 325 -13.94 17.11 3.99
N ALA A 326 -14.62 15.96 4.00
CA ALA A 326 -15.84 15.73 3.25
C ALA A 326 -16.99 16.65 3.70
N TRP A 327 -17.14 16.90 5.01
CA TRP A 327 -18.17 17.82 5.53
C TRP A 327 -18.01 19.27 5.03
N VAL A 328 -16.80 19.68 4.65
CA VAL A 328 -16.54 21.01 4.09
C VAL A 328 -16.43 21.02 2.56
N GLY A 329 -16.85 19.94 1.90
CA GLY A 329 -16.90 19.82 0.44
C GLY A 329 -15.67 19.17 -0.21
N GLY A 330 -14.76 18.60 0.59
CA GLY A 330 -13.66 17.80 0.07
C GLY A 330 -14.16 16.53 -0.64
N LYS A 331 -13.70 16.28 -1.86
CA LYS A 331 -13.97 15.03 -2.57
C LYS A 331 -13.01 13.96 -2.07
N ILE A 332 -13.57 12.87 -1.58
CA ILE A 332 -12.83 11.62 -1.40
C ILE A 332 -12.86 10.87 -2.73
N GLU A 333 -11.72 10.31 -3.13
CA GLU A 333 -11.58 9.48 -4.33
C GLU A 333 -12.67 8.40 -4.36
N ASP A 334 -13.17 8.05 -5.54
CA ASP A 334 -14.17 6.99 -5.65
C ASP A 334 -13.54 5.61 -5.45
N GLY A 335 -14.28 4.71 -4.80
CA GLY A 335 -13.82 3.35 -4.53
C GLY A 335 -13.60 2.51 -5.80
N PRO A 336 -12.93 1.35 -5.68
CA PRO A 336 -12.26 0.88 -4.46
C PRO A 336 -10.95 1.65 -4.21
N HIS A 337 -10.66 1.94 -2.94
CA HIS A 337 -9.36 2.49 -2.54
C HIS A 337 -8.31 1.37 -2.48
N ALA A 338 -7.03 1.76 -2.49
CA ALA A 338 -5.91 0.84 -2.43
C ALA A 338 -5.47 0.59 -0.98
N PRO A 339 -5.78 -0.57 -0.38
CA PRO A 339 -5.19 -0.97 0.89
C PRO A 339 -3.76 -1.47 0.68
N MET A 340 -2.92 -1.32 1.70
CA MET A 340 -1.64 -2.03 1.77
C MET A 340 -1.87 -3.40 2.39
N ILE A 341 -1.88 -4.45 1.56
CA ILE A 341 -2.13 -5.83 1.99
C ILE A 341 -0.99 -6.68 1.45
N HIS A 342 -0.29 -7.35 2.35
CA HIS A 342 0.74 -8.30 1.96
C HIS A 342 0.88 -9.38 3.04
N THR A 343 1.21 -10.58 2.59
CA THR A 343 1.71 -11.68 3.39
C THR A 343 3.24 -11.59 3.43
N LEU A 344 3.85 -12.10 4.49
CA LEU A 344 5.29 -12.39 4.51
C LEU A 344 5.60 -13.80 3.98
N GLY A 345 4.57 -14.47 3.45
CA GLY A 345 4.67 -15.78 2.82
C GLY A 345 4.82 -16.93 3.82
N GLY A 346 5.34 -18.04 3.34
CA GLY A 346 5.58 -19.25 4.13
C GLY A 346 6.97 -19.29 4.77
N PRO A 347 7.44 -20.48 5.17
CA PRO A 347 8.79 -20.67 5.71
C PRO A 347 9.91 -20.15 4.81
N LEU A 348 9.70 -20.11 3.50
CA LEU A 348 10.63 -19.54 2.52
C LEU A 348 10.11 -18.21 1.93
N GLY A 349 9.36 -17.44 2.73
CA GLY A 349 8.91 -16.12 2.33
C GLY A 349 7.88 -16.18 1.22
N VAL A 350 7.85 -15.15 0.38
CA VAL A 350 6.96 -15.05 -0.79
C VAL A 350 7.57 -15.68 -2.06
N ASP A 351 8.62 -16.47 -1.91
CA ASP A 351 9.30 -17.10 -3.04
C ASP A 351 8.37 -18.04 -3.82
N ALA A 352 8.67 -18.18 -5.11
CA ALA A 352 7.84 -18.81 -6.12
C ALA A 352 7.82 -20.35 -6.03
N TYR A 353 7.61 -20.90 -4.84
CA TYR A 353 7.33 -22.32 -4.62
C TYR A 353 5.88 -22.67 -4.98
N LEU A 354 5.55 -23.96 -5.07
CA LEU A 354 4.19 -24.41 -5.40
C LEU A 354 3.24 -24.00 -4.28
N LEU A 355 2.08 -23.42 -4.62
CA LEU A 355 1.03 -23.14 -3.65
C LEU A 355 -0.20 -24.02 -3.88
N LEU A 356 -0.64 -24.71 -2.83
CA LEU A 356 -1.88 -25.49 -2.82
C LEU A 356 -2.90 -24.85 -1.86
N ASN A 357 -4.16 -24.76 -2.27
CA ASN A 357 -5.24 -24.35 -1.39
C ASN A 357 -5.69 -25.48 -0.45
N ASP A 358 -6.69 -25.23 0.42
CA ASP A 358 -7.24 -26.23 1.36
C ASP A 358 -7.91 -27.45 0.66
N ASP A 359 -8.23 -27.34 -0.63
CA ASP A 359 -8.75 -28.44 -1.46
C ASP A 359 -7.64 -29.22 -2.20
N GLY A 360 -6.38 -28.85 -1.97
CA GLY A 360 -5.20 -29.52 -2.55
C GLY A 360 -4.90 -29.14 -3.99
N GLN A 361 -5.48 -28.04 -4.48
CA GLN A 361 -5.36 -27.59 -5.87
C GLN A 361 -4.42 -26.38 -5.97
N ARG A 362 -3.65 -26.30 -7.06
CA ARG A 362 -2.93 -25.08 -7.43
C ARG A 362 -3.94 -24.05 -7.93
N PHE A 363 -3.68 -22.76 -7.67
CA PHE A 363 -4.69 -21.72 -7.90
C PHE A 363 -4.12 -20.39 -8.41
N VAL A 364 -2.80 -20.25 -8.52
CA VAL A 364 -2.15 -18.99 -8.88
C VAL A 364 -0.78 -19.25 -9.50
N ASN A 365 -0.33 -18.31 -10.36
CA ASN A 365 1.09 -18.20 -10.69
C ASN A 365 1.84 -17.68 -9.46
N GLU A 366 2.72 -18.49 -8.87
CA GLU A 366 3.43 -18.11 -7.65
C GLU A 366 4.61 -17.16 -7.91
N ASP A 367 4.96 -16.91 -9.17
CA ASP A 367 6.04 -16.00 -9.58
C ASP A 367 5.55 -14.55 -9.73
N ILE A 368 5.00 -14.00 -8.64
CA ILE A 368 4.44 -12.65 -8.54
C ILE A 368 4.78 -12.02 -7.18
N GLY A 369 4.64 -10.69 -7.07
CA GLY A 369 4.89 -9.97 -5.81
C GLY A 369 3.97 -10.39 -4.66
N GLY A 370 4.47 -10.27 -3.42
CA GLY A 370 3.77 -10.71 -2.20
C GLY A 370 2.37 -10.10 -2.01
N GLN A 371 2.15 -8.86 -2.44
CA GLN A 371 0.83 -8.22 -2.40
C GLN A 371 -0.17 -8.92 -3.35
N GLN A 372 0.23 -9.17 -4.59
CA GLN A 372 -0.60 -9.88 -5.57
C GLN A 372 -0.88 -11.32 -5.13
N LEU A 373 0.14 -11.99 -4.60
CA LEU A 373 0.02 -13.34 -4.02
C LEU A 373 -1.00 -13.38 -2.87
N SER A 374 -0.98 -12.37 -1.99
CA SER A 374 -1.93 -12.23 -0.88
C SER A 374 -3.37 -12.16 -1.38
N CYS A 375 -3.63 -11.36 -2.43
CA CYS A 375 -4.96 -11.25 -3.02
C CYS A 375 -5.48 -12.58 -3.57
N ALA A 376 -4.61 -13.50 -4.01
CA ALA A 376 -5.01 -14.84 -4.43
C ALA A 376 -5.28 -15.76 -3.23
N ILE A 377 -4.40 -15.73 -2.21
CA ILE A 377 -4.51 -16.54 -0.99
C ILE A 377 -5.79 -16.20 -0.19
N TYR A 378 -6.09 -14.92 0.00
CA TYR A 378 -7.27 -14.50 0.76
C TYR A 378 -8.61 -14.80 0.06
N ARG A 379 -8.58 -15.23 -1.21
CA ARG A 379 -9.77 -15.72 -1.92
C ARG A 379 -9.96 -17.23 -1.79
N GLN A 380 -9.00 -17.94 -1.20
CA GLN A 380 -9.10 -19.36 -0.94
C GLN A 380 -9.89 -19.63 0.34
N ARG A 381 -10.50 -20.82 0.42
CA ARG A 381 -11.19 -21.26 1.63
C ARG A 381 -10.24 -21.23 2.82
N GLY A 382 -10.66 -20.56 3.89
CA GLY A 382 -9.87 -20.44 5.12
C GLY A 382 -8.80 -19.34 5.08
N ASN A 383 -8.68 -18.56 4.00
CA ASN A 383 -7.73 -17.45 3.85
C ASN A 383 -6.25 -17.86 3.98
N TYR A 384 -5.92 -19.08 3.54
CA TYR A 384 -4.56 -19.61 3.62
C TYR A 384 -4.25 -20.51 2.42
N ALA A 385 -2.96 -20.83 2.25
CA ALA A 385 -2.45 -21.80 1.29
C ALA A 385 -1.21 -22.51 1.89
N TRP A 386 -0.89 -23.69 1.37
CA TRP A 386 0.32 -24.43 1.68
C TRP A 386 1.42 -24.08 0.68
N GLN A 387 2.63 -23.73 1.17
CA GLN A 387 3.83 -23.56 0.36
C GLN A 387 4.59 -24.89 0.33
N ILE A 388 4.67 -25.51 -0.86
CA ILE A 388 5.20 -26.85 -1.06
C ILE A 388 6.55 -26.78 -1.78
N PHE A 389 7.56 -27.44 -1.22
CA PHE A 389 8.91 -27.51 -1.78
C PHE A 389 9.65 -28.77 -1.31
N ASP A 390 10.82 -29.04 -1.88
CA ASP A 390 11.63 -30.23 -1.60
C ASP A 390 13.03 -29.86 -1.09
N ASP A 391 13.87 -30.85 -0.83
CA ASP A 391 15.19 -30.65 -0.23
C ASP A 391 16.22 -29.92 -1.14
N ASN A 392 15.86 -29.61 -2.39
CA ASN A 392 16.66 -28.77 -3.28
C ASN A 392 16.43 -27.27 -3.06
N TRP A 393 15.57 -26.88 -2.12
CA TRP A 393 15.27 -25.47 -1.88
C TRP A 393 16.51 -24.58 -1.69
N PRO A 394 17.62 -25.01 -1.01
CA PRO A 394 18.79 -24.14 -0.85
C PRO A 394 19.45 -23.78 -2.19
N GLU A 395 19.52 -24.73 -3.12
CA GLU A 395 20.10 -24.52 -4.45
C GLU A 395 19.17 -23.67 -5.35
N GLN A 396 17.88 -23.64 -5.05
CA GLN A 396 16.86 -22.93 -5.85
C GLN A 396 16.71 -21.44 -5.49
N LEU A 397 17.07 -21.03 -4.27
CA LEU A 397 16.87 -19.65 -3.80
C LEU A 397 17.56 -18.59 -4.70
N GLY A 398 18.69 -18.92 -5.30
CA GLY A 398 19.39 -18.01 -6.21
C GLY A 398 18.61 -17.66 -7.48
N ALA A 399 17.61 -18.45 -7.85
CA ALA A 399 16.73 -18.19 -8.99
C ALA A 399 15.45 -17.40 -8.61
N MET A 400 15.17 -17.21 -7.32
CA MET A 400 13.97 -16.53 -6.85
C MET A 400 13.98 -15.03 -7.20
N GLY A 401 12.78 -14.44 -7.21
CA GLY A 401 12.63 -13.00 -7.39
C GLY A 401 13.17 -12.22 -6.19
N VAL A 402 13.37 -10.92 -6.40
CA VAL A 402 13.64 -9.97 -5.32
C VAL A 402 12.35 -9.25 -5.01
N SER A 403 11.85 -9.32 -3.78
CA SER A 403 10.66 -8.57 -3.36
C SER A 403 10.56 -8.51 -1.84
N HIS A 404 9.71 -7.63 -1.31
CA HIS A 404 9.47 -7.56 0.13
C HIS A 404 9.02 -8.93 0.69
N GLY A 405 9.88 -9.54 1.51
CA GLY A 405 9.67 -10.86 2.10
C GLY A 405 10.22 -12.04 1.28
N SER A 406 10.97 -11.83 0.20
CA SER A 406 11.66 -12.90 -0.54
C SER A 406 12.87 -13.41 0.22
N VAL A 407 13.23 -14.68 0.00
CA VAL A 407 14.45 -15.30 0.51
C VAL A 407 15.36 -15.59 -0.67
N ASN A 408 16.61 -15.13 -0.61
CA ASN A 408 17.54 -15.23 -1.74
C ASN A 408 18.81 -15.99 -1.38
N HIS A 409 19.03 -16.26 -0.09
CA HIS A 409 20.24 -16.90 0.40
C HIS A 409 19.94 -17.96 1.46
N CYS A 410 20.46 -19.18 1.24
CA CYS A 410 20.60 -20.18 2.30
C CYS A 410 22.06 -20.19 2.75
N VAL A 411 22.30 -19.94 4.03
CA VAL A 411 23.63 -19.96 4.65
C VAL A 411 23.66 -20.91 5.85
N PRO A 412 24.85 -21.34 6.31
CA PRO A 412 24.95 -22.02 7.61
C PRO A 412 24.27 -21.21 8.71
N ALA A 413 23.64 -21.89 9.68
CA ALA A 413 22.86 -21.20 10.73
C ALA A 413 23.69 -20.18 11.53
N ALA A 414 24.98 -20.50 11.76
CA ALA A 414 25.93 -19.60 12.42
C ALA A 414 26.29 -18.34 11.60
N GLU A 415 26.03 -18.36 10.30
CA GLU A 415 26.30 -17.27 9.36
C GLU A 415 25.01 -16.52 8.95
N ASN A 416 23.83 -16.96 9.39
CA ASN A 416 22.59 -16.26 9.07
C ASN A 416 22.53 -14.91 9.81
N PRO A 417 22.54 -13.76 9.11
CA PRO A 417 22.45 -12.46 9.76
C PRO A 417 21.11 -12.31 10.50
N LYS A 418 21.19 -12.19 11.82
CA LYS A 418 20.04 -11.90 12.70
C LYS A 418 20.15 -10.48 13.23
N LEU A 419 19.25 -9.61 12.77
CA LEU A 419 19.11 -8.29 13.36
C LEU A 419 18.56 -8.37 14.79
N PRO A 420 18.85 -7.37 15.63
CA PRO A 420 18.25 -7.23 16.95
C PRO A 420 16.71 -7.31 16.90
N PRO A 421 16.04 -7.87 17.92
CA PRO A 421 14.58 -8.04 17.91
C PRO A 421 13.78 -6.74 17.70
N ASP A 422 14.31 -5.60 18.13
CA ASP A 422 13.71 -4.27 17.91
C ASP A 422 13.69 -3.83 16.43
N CYS A 423 14.43 -4.51 15.54
CA CYS A 423 14.44 -4.25 14.09
C CYS A 423 13.33 -4.98 13.32
N GLN A 424 12.69 -5.99 13.93
CA GLN A 424 11.74 -6.86 13.25
C GLN A 424 10.61 -6.07 12.59
N TRP A 425 10.17 -4.98 13.23
CA TRP A 425 9.08 -4.15 12.75
C TRP A 425 9.48 -3.12 11.68
N SER A 426 10.78 -3.01 11.37
CA SER A 426 11.28 -2.15 10.28
C SER A 426 11.55 -2.94 9.02
N LEU A 427 12.34 -4.02 9.11
CA LEU A 427 12.72 -4.82 7.95
C LEU A 427 11.78 -6.01 7.70
N GLY A 428 11.10 -6.51 8.74
CA GLY A 428 10.36 -7.76 8.67
C GLY A 428 11.30 -8.96 8.70
N ARG A 429 11.69 -9.44 7.51
CA ARG A 429 12.56 -10.61 7.31
C ARG A 429 13.76 -10.23 6.43
N THR A 430 14.94 -10.74 6.75
CA THR A 430 16.12 -10.63 5.88
C THR A 430 15.98 -11.55 4.67
N SER A 431 16.73 -11.32 3.59
CA SER A 431 16.78 -12.26 2.45
C SER A 431 17.56 -13.55 2.73
N TYR A 432 17.96 -13.78 3.99
CA TYR A 432 18.80 -14.89 4.42
C TYR A 432 18.03 -15.87 5.31
N THR A 433 18.23 -17.16 5.05
CA THR A 433 17.71 -18.25 5.87
C THR A 433 18.78 -19.34 6.06
N SER A 434 18.46 -20.32 6.89
CA SER A 434 19.25 -21.55 7.03
C SER A 434 18.33 -22.76 7.14
N ARG A 435 18.86 -23.96 6.96
CA ARG A 435 18.13 -25.22 7.22
C ARG A 435 17.58 -25.30 8.65
N GLU A 436 18.34 -24.80 9.61
CA GLU A 436 17.91 -24.78 11.01
C GLU A 436 16.77 -23.78 11.26
N ASP A 437 16.78 -22.63 10.59
CA ASP A 437 15.68 -21.67 10.67
C ASP A 437 14.39 -22.23 10.06
N LEU A 438 14.54 -22.94 8.92
CA LEU A 438 13.43 -23.64 8.30
C LEU A 438 12.84 -24.66 9.28
N ASP A 439 13.65 -25.60 9.79
CA ASP A 439 13.20 -26.67 10.70
C ASP A 439 12.56 -26.13 12.01
N LYS A 440 12.84 -24.88 12.40
CA LYS A 440 12.22 -24.19 13.56
C LYS A 440 10.92 -23.46 13.23
N THR A 441 10.50 -23.41 11.97
CA THR A 441 9.32 -22.66 11.55
C THR A 441 8.04 -23.29 12.12
N PRO A 442 7.24 -22.54 12.91
CA PRO A 442 5.99 -23.08 13.45
C PRO A 442 5.04 -23.54 12.34
N GLY A 443 4.52 -24.76 12.48
CA GLY A 443 3.60 -25.34 11.50
C GLY A 443 4.26 -25.92 10.24
N LEU A 444 5.60 -25.98 10.17
CA LEU A 444 6.29 -26.70 9.10
C LEU A 444 5.96 -28.20 9.19
N ILE A 445 5.58 -28.77 8.05
CA ILE A 445 5.42 -30.22 7.87
C ILE A 445 6.67 -30.70 7.13
N LYS A 446 7.15 -31.90 7.48
CA LYS A 446 8.31 -32.53 6.84
C LYS A 446 8.01 -34.01 6.64
N ALA A 447 8.10 -34.48 5.42
CA ALA A 447 7.70 -35.82 5.03
C ALA A 447 8.79 -36.52 4.21
N GLY A 448 8.90 -37.84 4.36
CA GLY A 448 9.84 -38.66 3.59
C GLY A 448 9.36 -38.97 2.17
N SER A 449 8.05 -38.86 1.92
CA SER A 449 7.43 -39.02 0.60
C SER A 449 6.28 -38.03 0.36
N ILE A 450 5.86 -37.87 -0.90
CA ILE A 450 4.71 -37.01 -1.24
C ILE A 450 3.39 -37.57 -0.66
N GLU A 451 3.26 -38.90 -0.55
CA GLU A 451 2.10 -39.54 0.09
C GLU A 451 2.00 -39.21 1.57
N GLU A 452 3.13 -39.24 2.29
CA GLU A 452 3.21 -38.81 3.68
C GLU A 452 2.89 -37.33 3.82
N LEU A 453 3.39 -36.48 2.91
CA LEU A 453 3.09 -35.05 2.89
C LEU A 453 1.59 -34.81 2.68
N ALA A 454 0.98 -35.43 1.66
CA ALA A 454 -0.43 -35.30 1.37
C ALA A 454 -1.30 -35.74 2.56
N ALA A 455 -0.95 -36.86 3.22
CA ALA A 455 -1.62 -37.33 4.41
C ALA A 455 -1.55 -36.32 5.58
N ALA A 456 -0.40 -35.66 5.75
CA ALA A 456 -0.19 -34.65 6.78
C ALA A 456 -0.90 -33.31 6.51
N LEU A 457 -0.95 -32.86 5.25
CA LEU A 457 -1.66 -31.63 4.85
C LEU A 457 -3.19 -31.77 4.92
N ALA A 458 -3.70 -32.99 4.70
CA ALA A 458 -5.12 -33.27 4.64
C ALA A 458 -5.48 -34.52 5.46
N PRO A 459 -5.28 -34.48 6.80
CA PRO A 459 -5.59 -35.61 7.67
C PRO A 459 -7.08 -35.93 7.57
N ASP A 460 -7.41 -37.21 7.51
CA ASP A 460 -8.77 -37.74 7.38
C ASP A 460 -9.57 -37.27 6.14
N ARG A 461 -8.89 -36.66 5.16
CA ARG A 461 -9.50 -36.16 3.91
C ARG A 461 -8.93 -36.90 2.68
N PRO A 462 -9.22 -38.21 2.50
CA PRO A 462 -8.61 -39.02 1.44
C PRO A 462 -8.90 -38.54 0.02
N ALA A 463 -10.00 -37.81 -0.19
CA ALA A 463 -10.27 -37.17 -1.48
C ALA A 463 -9.29 -36.03 -1.76
N VAL A 464 -9.03 -35.16 -0.78
CA VAL A 464 -8.07 -34.06 -0.90
C VAL A 464 -6.64 -34.60 -1.01
N GLN A 465 -6.28 -35.66 -0.28
CA GLN A 465 -4.97 -36.31 -0.42
C GLN A 465 -4.71 -36.78 -1.86
N ARG A 466 -5.72 -37.38 -2.52
CA ARG A 466 -5.62 -37.76 -3.94
C ARG A 466 -5.48 -36.55 -4.85
N THR A 467 -6.17 -35.45 -4.56
CA THR A 467 -6.02 -34.19 -5.30
C THR A 467 -4.60 -33.67 -5.19
N ILE A 468 -4.03 -33.58 -3.97
CA ILE A 468 -2.65 -33.12 -3.73
C ILE A 468 -1.65 -33.97 -4.53
N LEU A 469 -1.78 -35.30 -4.46
CA LEU A 469 -0.90 -36.22 -5.19
C LEU A 469 -0.98 -36.02 -6.71
N ALA A 470 -2.19 -35.87 -7.25
CA ALA A 470 -2.40 -35.63 -8.67
C ALA A 470 -1.85 -34.26 -9.09
N GLU A 471 -2.07 -33.23 -8.28
CA GLU A 471 -1.61 -31.86 -8.54
C GLU A 471 -0.08 -31.78 -8.54
N ILE A 472 0.60 -32.41 -7.58
CA ILE A 472 2.06 -32.47 -7.51
C ILE A 472 2.63 -33.25 -8.70
N ALA A 473 2.02 -34.40 -9.06
CA ALA A 473 2.44 -35.15 -10.23
C ALA A 473 2.30 -34.34 -11.53
N HIS A 474 1.21 -33.58 -11.67
CA HIS A 474 1.01 -32.71 -12.82
C HIS A 474 2.01 -31.55 -12.82
N TYR A 475 2.22 -30.89 -11.70
CA TYR A 475 3.20 -29.81 -11.56
C TYR A 475 4.62 -30.28 -11.93
N ASN A 476 5.01 -31.50 -11.52
CA ASN A 476 6.28 -32.11 -11.93
C ASN A 476 6.35 -32.39 -13.44
N GLU A 477 5.25 -32.78 -14.08
CA GLU A 477 5.18 -32.89 -15.55
C GLU A 477 5.46 -31.54 -16.23
N LEU A 478 4.84 -30.46 -15.73
CA LEU A 478 5.04 -29.10 -16.26
C LEU A 478 6.48 -28.61 -16.05
N ALA A 479 7.03 -28.86 -14.87
CA ALA A 479 8.42 -28.54 -14.52
C ALA A 479 9.42 -29.23 -15.44
N ASN A 480 9.25 -30.53 -15.66
CA ASN A 480 10.08 -31.33 -16.54
C ASN A 480 9.91 -30.96 -18.03
N ALA A 481 8.75 -30.43 -18.42
CA ALA A 481 8.52 -29.85 -19.74
C ALA A 481 9.07 -28.42 -19.89
N HIS A 482 9.57 -27.81 -18.80
CA HIS A 482 10.00 -26.41 -18.74
C HIS A 482 8.93 -25.40 -19.20
N GLN A 483 7.66 -25.73 -19.00
CA GLN A 483 6.54 -24.89 -19.43
C GLN A 483 5.33 -25.06 -18.51
N ASP A 484 5.01 -24.00 -17.76
CA ASP A 484 3.76 -23.92 -17.01
C ASP A 484 2.61 -23.52 -17.94
N ARG A 485 1.94 -24.53 -18.51
CA ARG A 485 0.79 -24.32 -19.39
C ARG A 485 -0.51 -23.97 -18.65
N ASP A 486 -0.51 -24.02 -17.32
CA ASP A 486 -1.69 -23.78 -16.50
C ASP A 486 -1.76 -22.32 -16.04
N PHE A 487 -0.66 -21.82 -15.47
CA PHE A 487 -0.62 -20.49 -14.84
C PHE A 487 0.47 -19.57 -15.39
N GLY A 488 1.34 -20.06 -16.30
CA GLY A 488 2.36 -19.23 -16.94
C GLY A 488 3.52 -18.82 -16.03
N LYS A 489 3.80 -19.58 -14.96
CA LYS A 489 4.99 -19.41 -14.12
C LYS A 489 6.27 -19.52 -14.97
N ALA A 490 7.25 -18.66 -14.67
CA ALA A 490 8.53 -18.69 -15.38
C ALA A 490 9.24 -20.05 -15.18
N SER A 491 9.73 -20.63 -16.26
CA SER A 491 10.38 -21.95 -16.23
C SER A 491 11.61 -22.00 -15.31
N LYS A 492 12.33 -20.87 -15.16
CA LYS A 492 13.46 -20.74 -14.22
C LYS A 492 13.08 -20.89 -12.74
N ARG A 493 11.78 -20.85 -12.41
CA ARG A 493 11.21 -21.02 -11.06
C ARG A 493 10.22 -22.17 -10.97
N LEU A 494 10.12 -22.98 -12.01
CA LEU A 494 9.23 -24.13 -12.07
C LEU A 494 9.99 -25.38 -11.62
N PHE A 495 10.17 -25.51 -10.31
CA PHE A 495 11.00 -26.57 -9.71
C PHE A 495 10.19 -27.86 -9.48
N PRO A 496 10.62 -29.02 -10.01
CA PRO A 496 9.96 -30.28 -9.71
C PRO A 496 10.23 -30.70 -8.25
N LEU A 497 9.25 -31.37 -7.64
CA LEU A 497 9.32 -31.94 -6.30
C LEU A 497 9.81 -33.39 -6.41
N GLU A 498 11.11 -33.63 -6.26
CA GLU A 498 11.73 -34.94 -6.56
C GLU A 498 12.68 -35.43 -5.47
N LYS A 499 13.20 -34.55 -4.61
CA LYS A 499 14.21 -34.90 -3.61
C LYS A 499 13.65 -34.80 -2.17
N PRO A 500 13.44 -35.92 -1.47
CA PRO A 500 13.02 -35.87 -0.08
C PRO A 500 14.13 -35.29 0.84
N PRO A 501 13.78 -34.74 2.02
CA PRO A 501 12.41 -34.56 2.51
C PRO A 501 11.60 -33.53 1.71
N PHE A 502 10.28 -33.70 1.75
CA PHE A 502 9.31 -32.75 1.21
C PHE A 502 8.69 -31.94 2.35
N TYR A 503 8.35 -30.69 2.05
CA TYR A 503 7.89 -29.70 3.03
C TYR A 503 6.53 -29.12 2.64
#